data_AF-A0A4S2LRY9-F1
#
_entry.id   AF-A0A4S2LRY9-F1
#
_cell.length_a   1.000
_cell.length_b   1.000
_cell.length_c   1.000
_cell.angle_alpha   90.00
_cell.angle_beta   90.00
_cell.angle_gamma   90.00
#
_symmetry.space_group_name_H-M   'P 1'
#
loop_
_entity.id
_entity.type
_entity.pdbx_description
1 polymer ?
#
loop_
_entity_poly.entity_id
_entity_poly.type
_entity_poly.pdbx_seq_one_letter_code
_entity_poly.pdbx_strand_id
1 'polypeptide(L)'
;MSNWFHRNPLKATSKITFDLGVVAESLPARSICHDLATNRMNLLKLLVDPAVTTESVLGLTQQYISLLMGFIEPPSNEESEDPVASNKLRSMVMFKWSNSAEPKNASPIMEPDALFEVCSMLYNVALWLTKHAAKLSAKDEVSTDEAKEVHTSLRHAAGLIQLIRDKYVSKLNSSPKPGDDLCADVMEAYIHQSVAEAQEAIIEKHLTLNNRLWIWNLSCPHLIELEWKVAERPSHTRQCHVSQPEYSPRLPGGTVISPSICRPFGILFLVSIVTIQKVSNWVPRNFS
;
A
#
# COMPACT_ATOMS: atom_id res chain seq x y z
N MET A 1 0.36 19.85 -13.17
CA MET A 1 -0.95 19.19 -12.96
C MET A 1 -0.80 18.48 -11.63
N SER A 2 -1.85 18.39 -10.80
CA SER A 2 -1.76 17.68 -9.53
C SER A 2 -2.30 16.27 -9.72
N ASN A 3 -1.53 15.25 -9.33
CA ASN A 3 -2.02 13.87 -9.35
C ASN A 3 -2.78 13.61 -8.06
N TRP A 4 -4.03 13.14 -8.22
CA TRP A 4 -4.86 12.74 -7.11
C TRP A 4 -4.84 11.23 -6.96
N PHE A 5 -4.22 10.76 -5.88
CA PHE A 5 -4.17 9.34 -5.57
C PHE A 5 -5.05 9.00 -4.36
N HIS A 6 -5.94 8.03 -4.52
CA HIS A 6 -6.78 7.55 -3.42
C HIS A 6 -5.93 6.83 -2.35
N ARG A 7 -6.26 7.03 -1.06
CA ARG A 7 -5.51 6.45 0.05
C ARG A 7 -6.42 5.89 1.14
N ASN A 8 -6.36 4.58 1.33
CA ASN A 8 -6.91 3.92 2.51
C ASN A 8 -6.24 4.40 3.81
N PRO A 9 -6.91 4.33 4.96
CA PRO A 9 -6.32 4.70 6.25
C PRO A 9 -5.10 3.83 6.60
N LEU A 10 -4.21 4.36 7.44
CA LEU A 10 -3.14 3.57 8.05
C LEU A 10 -3.76 2.52 8.98
N LYS A 11 -3.06 1.40 9.14
CA LYS A 11 -3.43 0.37 10.12
C LYS A 11 -3.23 0.93 11.53
N ALA A 12 -4.17 0.63 12.42
CA ALA A 12 -4.09 0.95 13.84
C ALA A 12 -3.59 -0.27 14.63
N THR A 13 -2.85 -0.02 15.71
CA THR A 13 -2.32 -1.07 16.59
C THR A 13 -2.38 -0.65 18.05
N SER A 14 -2.38 -1.61 18.98
CA SER A 14 -2.28 -1.34 20.41
C SER A 14 -0.86 -0.96 20.82
N LYS A 15 -0.75 -0.28 21.98
CA LYS A 15 0.54 -0.07 22.65
C LYS A 15 1.09 -1.42 23.14
N ILE A 16 2.39 -1.63 22.97
CA ILE A 16 3.12 -2.82 23.41
C ILE A 16 4.35 -2.34 24.19
N THR A 17 4.59 -2.93 25.36
CA THR A 17 5.70 -2.58 26.25
C THR A 17 6.90 -3.52 26.12
N PHE A 18 6.71 -4.70 25.51
CA PHE A 18 7.71 -5.78 25.44
C PHE A 18 8.28 -6.19 26.81
N ASP A 19 7.50 -6.05 27.87
CA ASP A 19 7.89 -6.56 29.19
C ASP A 19 7.68 -8.08 29.23
N LEU A 20 8.78 -8.83 29.11
CA LEU A 20 8.78 -10.29 29.12
C LEU A 20 8.88 -10.88 30.54
N GLY A 21 8.87 -10.05 31.58
CA GLY A 21 8.91 -10.49 32.98
C GLY A 21 10.09 -11.41 33.28
N VAL A 22 9.79 -12.60 33.81
CA VAL A 22 10.78 -13.63 34.18
C VAL A 22 11.57 -14.19 33.00
N VAL A 23 11.15 -13.97 31.76
CA VAL A 23 11.92 -14.42 30.58
C VAL A 23 13.14 -13.50 30.34
N ALA A 24 13.05 -12.22 30.72
CA ALA A 24 14.12 -11.24 30.59
C ALA A 24 14.79 -10.96 31.96
N GLU A 25 15.49 -11.96 32.50
CA GLU A 25 16.10 -11.87 33.84
C GLU A 25 17.34 -10.95 33.89
N SER A 26 18.09 -10.86 32.80
CA SER A 26 19.32 -10.07 32.73
C SER A 26 19.05 -8.60 32.40
N LEU A 27 19.89 -7.70 32.94
CA LEU A 27 19.81 -6.27 32.62
C LEU A 27 19.95 -5.98 31.11
N PRO A 28 20.86 -6.63 30.36
CA PRO A 28 20.96 -6.45 28.91
C PRO A 28 19.69 -6.89 28.17
N ALA A 29 19.07 -8.01 28.54
CA ALA A 29 17.83 -8.47 27.91
C ALA A 29 16.67 -7.49 28.10
N ARG A 30 16.54 -6.92 29.32
CA ARG A 30 15.56 -5.87 29.61
C ARG A 30 15.84 -4.59 28.82
N SER A 31 17.11 -4.21 28.66
CA SER A 31 17.50 -3.05 27.84
C SER A 31 17.05 -3.20 26.39
N ILE A 32 17.31 -4.36 25.77
CA ILE A 32 16.90 -4.63 24.39
C ILE A 32 15.38 -4.56 24.24
N CYS A 33 14.63 -5.12 25.18
CA CYS A 33 13.16 -5.05 25.17
C CYS A 33 12.66 -3.60 25.29
N HIS A 34 13.32 -2.78 26.11
CA HIS A 34 13.02 -1.36 26.23
C HIS A 34 13.31 -0.58 24.95
N ASP A 35 14.44 -0.86 24.30
CA ASP A 35 14.82 -0.25 23.02
C ASP A 35 13.83 -0.63 21.93
N LEU A 36 13.40 -1.90 21.88
CA LEU A 36 12.37 -2.40 20.97
C LEU A 36 11.04 -1.66 21.15
N ALA A 37 10.58 -1.50 22.40
CA ALA A 37 9.36 -0.75 22.72
C ALA A 37 9.45 0.72 22.33
N THR A 38 10.61 1.34 22.58
CA THR A 38 10.87 2.75 22.28
C THR A 38 10.92 3.00 20.78
N ASN A 39 11.65 2.16 20.03
CA ASN A 39 11.73 2.23 18.57
C ASN A 39 10.36 2.04 17.92
N ARG A 40 9.57 1.06 18.39
CA ARG A 40 8.19 0.86 17.92
C ARG A 40 7.33 2.10 18.11
N MET A 41 7.35 2.67 19.32
CA MET A 41 6.57 3.86 19.63
C MET A 41 6.99 5.06 18.78
N ASN A 42 8.30 5.27 18.61
CA ASN A 42 8.83 6.38 17.84
C ASN A 42 8.48 6.22 16.35
N LEU A 43 8.55 4.99 15.81
CA LEU A 43 8.16 4.70 14.43
C LEU A 43 6.68 5.01 14.21
N LEU A 44 5.80 4.50 15.06
CA LEU A 44 4.36 4.78 14.97
C LEU A 44 4.02 6.27 15.05
N LYS A 45 4.79 7.06 15.82
CA LYS A 45 4.64 8.53 15.85
C LYS A 45 5.02 9.18 14.53
N LEU A 46 6.13 8.76 13.91
CA LEU A 46 6.55 9.29 12.60
C LEU A 46 5.53 8.97 11.51
N LEU A 47 4.93 7.78 11.53
CA LEU A 47 3.95 7.35 10.53
C LEU A 47 2.66 8.18 10.53
N VAL A 48 2.38 8.99 11.56
CA VAL A 48 1.19 9.85 11.57
C VAL A 48 1.32 11.02 10.59
N ASP A 49 2.53 11.54 10.38
CA ASP A 49 2.76 12.69 9.50
C ASP A 49 3.40 12.27 8.17
N PRO A 50 2.67 12.39 7.03
CA PRO A 50 3.23 12.13 5.71
C PRO A 50 4.19 13.20 5.21
N ALA A 51 4.46 14.31 5.93
CA ALA A 51 5.53 15.26 5.57
C ALA A 51 6.92 14.86 6.09
N VAL A 52 7.02 13.87 6.98
CA VAL A 52 8.32 13.40 7.48
C VAL A 52 9.15 12.85 6.32
N THR A 53 10.48 12.97 6.41
CA THR A 53 11.38 12.46 5.37
C THR A 53 11.38 10.94 5.33
N THR A 54 11.46 10.38 4.13
CA THR A 54 11.54 8.93 3.90
C THR A 54 12.74 8.32 4.61
N GLU A 55 13.89 9.00 4.63
CA GLU A 55 15.09 8.58 5.35
C GLU A 55 14.83 8.33 6.84
N SER A 56 14.11 9.23 7.52
CA SER A 56 13.82 9.10 8.95
C SER A 56 12.92 7.90 9.23
N VAL A 57 11.88 7.71 8.42
CA VAL A 57 10.94 6.59 8.57
C VAL A 57 11.63 5.26 8.28
N LEU A 58 12.38 5.17 7.19
CA LEU A 58 13.06 3.94 6.79
C LEU A 58 14.20 3.59 7.75
N GLY A 59 14.97 4.58 8.22
CA GLY A 59 16.03 4.37 9.20
C GLY A 59 15.49 3.82 10.53
N LEU A 60 14.36 4.34 11.01
CA LEU A 60 13.73 3.84 12.24
C LEU A 60 13.01 2.50 12.02
N THR A 61 12.48 2.27 10.82
CA THR A 61 11.94 0.96 10.40
C THR A 61 13.04 -0.10 10.46
N GLN A 62 14.21 0.16 9.89
CA GLN A 62 15.33 -0.78 9.92
C GLN A 62 15.77 -1.11 11.36
N GLN A 63 15.87 -0.10 12.24
CA GLN A 63 16.22 -0.29 13.64
C GLN A 63 15.17 -1.10 14.42
N TYR A 64 13.89 -0.86 14.17
CA TYR A 64 12.82 -1.61 14.83
C TYR A 64 12.78 -3.06 14.34
N ILE A 65 12.78 -3.26 13.03
CA ILE A 65 12.67 -4.60 12.43
C ILE A 65 13.91 -5.43 12.77
N SER A 66 15.12 -4.87 12.76
CA SER A 66 16.33 -5.64 13.11
C SER A 66 16.30 -6.21 14.53
N LEU A 67 15.80 -5.44 15.51
CA LEU A 67 15.60 -5.92 16.88
C LEU A 67 14.49 -6.99 16.95
N LEU A 68 13.37 -6.76 16.25
CA LEU A 68 12.24 -7.69 16.24
C LEU A 68 12.57 -9.02 15.55
N MET A 69 13.45 -9.02 14.54
CA MET A 69 13.93 -10.23 13.90
C MET A 69 14.64 -11.17 14.88
N GLY A 70 15.21 -10.67 15.98
CA GLY A 70 15.77 -11.50 17.06
C GLY A 70 14.72 -12.33 17.82
N PHE A 71 13.42 -12.04 17.68
CA PHE A 71 12.33 -12.87 18.21
C PHE A 71 11.96 -13.99 17.23
N ILE A 72 12.36 -13.88 15.97
CA ILE A 72 11.94 -14.74 14.87
C ILE A 72 13.08 -15.71 14.52
N GLU A 73 14.28 -15.18 14.31
CA GLU A 73 15.46 -15.95 13.93
C GLU A 73 16.24 -16.34 15.20
N PRO A 74 16.58 -17.62 15.39
CA PRO A 74 17.43 -18.03 16.49
C PRO A 74 18.87 -17.51 16.26
N PRO A 75 19.67 -17.35 17.33
CA PRO A 75 21.09 -17.09 17.17
C PRO A 75 21.74 -18.20 16.32
N SER A 76 22.69 -17.81 15.47
CA SER A 76 23.33 -18.56 14.36
C SER A 76 23.93 -19.95 14.65
N ASN A 77 23.79 -20.44 15.88
CA ASN A 77 24.49 -21.63 16.37
C ASN A 77 23.56 -22.86 16.41
N GLU A 78 22.28 -22.70 16.10
CA GLU A 78 21.29 -23.77 16.03
C GLU A 78 20.90 -24.03 14.57
N GLU A 79 21.51 -25.04 13.94
CA GLU A 79 21.09 -25.56 12.65
C GLU A 79 19.69 -26.17 12.80
N SER A 80 18.66 -25.38 12.50
CA SER A 80 17.28 -25.87 12.35
C SER A 80 16.86 -25.81 10.89
N GLU A 81 16.20 -26.87 10.41
CA GLU A 81 15.76 -27.00 9.00
C GLU A 81 14.78 -25.88 8.58
N ASP A 82 14.14 -25.21 9.55
CA ASP A 82 13.37 -23.97 9.32
C ASP A 82 13.62 -22.94 10.46
N PRO A 83 14.61 -22.04 10.31
CA PRO A 83 15.02 -21.11 11.37
C PRO A 83 13.95 -20.09 11.76
N VAL A 84 12.88 -19.92 10.97
CA VAL A 84 11.81 -18.96 11.28
C VAL A 84 10.77 -19.56 12.26
N ALA A 85 10.72 -20.89 12.39
CA ALA A 85 9.71 -21.60 13.18
C ALA A 85 10.17 -21.99 14.60
N SER A 86 11.47 -21.90 14.90
CA SER A 86 12.05 -22.52 16.11
C SER A 86 12.26 -21.58 17.30
N ASN A 87 12.24 -20.25 17.11
CA ASN A 87 12.52 -19.32 18.20
C ASN A 87 11.32 -19.20 19.17
N LYS A 88 11.54 -19.60 20.44
CA LYS A 88 10.54 -19.55 21.52
C LYS A 88 10.01 -18.15 21.79
N LEU A 89 10.76 -17.09 21.45
CA LEU A 89 10.35 -15.71 21.62
C LEU A 89 9.28 -15.27 20.62
N ARG A 90 9.13 -15.98 19.49
CA ARG A 90 8.22 -15.61 18.40
C ARG A 90 6.78 -15.42 18.86
N SER A 91 6.31 -16.25 19.79
CA SER A 91 4.92 -16.27 20.25
C SER A 91 4.71 -15.65 21.63
N MET A 92 5.70 -14.94 22.18
CA MET A 92 5.64 -14.39 23.53
C MET A 92 4.76 -13.15 23.67
N VAL A 93 4.53 -12.42 22.58
CA VAL A 93 3.82 -11.14 22.58
C VAL A 93 2.59 -11.23 21.69
N MET A 94 1.44 -10.83 22.23
CA MET A 94 0.20 -10.69 21.47
C MET A 94 0.21 -9.36 20.69
N PHE A 95 0.18 -9.44 19.37
CA PHE A 95 0.12 -8.28 18.49
C PHE A 95 -1.30 -8.07 17.98
N LYS A 96 -1.72 -6.80 17.92
CA LYS A 96 -3.08 -6.42 17.52
C LYS A 96 -3.05 -5.37 16.44
N TRP A 97 -3.67 -5.64 15.29
CA TRP A 97 -3.69 -4.74 14.14
C TRP A 97 -5.06 -4.67 13.47
N SER A 98 -5.49 -3.48 13.05
CA SER A 98 -6.64 -3.32 12.15
C SER A 98 -6.23 -3.58 10.70
N ASN A 99 -7.18 -3.88 9.82
CA ASN A 99 -6.98 -3.83 8.37
C ASN A 99 -7.16 -2.40 7.83
N SER A 100 -6.56 -2.10 6.68
CA SER A 100 -6.58 -0.79 6.02
C SER A 100 -7.86 -0.55 5.21
N ALA A 101 -8.45 -1.62 4.66
CA ALA A 101 -9.64 -1.59 3.81
C ALA A 101 -10.93 -2.02 4.53
N GLU A 102 -10.89 -2.12 5.86
CA GLU A 102 -12.05 -2.51 6.64
C GLU A 102 -12.88 -1.31 7.14
N PRO A 103 -14.20 -1.50 7.37
CA PRO A 103 -15.03 -0.49 8.02
C PRO A 103 -14.46 -0.09 9.39
N LYS A 104 -14.67 1.17 9.80
CA LYS A 104 -14.12 1.74 11.05
C LYS A 104 -14.39 0.95 12.34
N ASN A 105 -15.35 0.02 12.34
CA ASN A 105 -15.75 -0.78 13.51
C ASN A 105 -15.39 -2.26 13.37
N ALA A 106 -14.58 -2.64 12.38
CA ALA A 106 -14.15 -4.02 12.24
C ALA A 106 -13.26 -4.44 13.42
N SER A 107 -13.38 -5.71 13.81
CA SER A 107 -12.58 -6.25 14.91
C SER A 107 -11.14 -6.45 14.44
N PRO A 108 -10.15 -5.88 15.15
CA PRO A 108 -8.75 -6.03 14.78
C PRO A 108 -8.30 -7.48 14.92
N ILE A 109 -7.34 -7.86 14.08
CA ILE A 109 -6.67 -9.16 14.11
C ILE A 109 -5.73 -9.19 15.32
N MET A 110 -5.73 -10.30 16.05
CA MET A 110 -4.88 -10.55 17.21
C MET A 110 -4.10 -11.84 17.00
N GLU A 111 -2.78 -11.75 16.92
CA GLU A 111 -1.91 -12.91 16.69
C GLU A 111 -0.70 -12.85 17.64
N PRO A 112 -0.40 -13.93 18.39
CA PRO A 112 0.83 -14.06 19.14
C PRO A 112 1.95 -14.51 18.20
N ASP A 113 2.32 -13.68 17.23
CA ASP A 113 3.35 -13.98 16.23
C ASP A 113 4.18 -12.73 15.91
N ALA A 114 5.45 -12.73 16.27
CA ALA A 114 6.38 -11.64 15.94
C ALA A 114 6.54 -11.42 14.42
N LEU A 115 6.39 -12.47 13.60
CA LEU A 115 6.43 -12.33 12.15
C LEU A 115 5.18 -11.61 11.63
N PHE A 116 4.03 -11.80 12.27
CA PHE A 116 2.80 -11.04 11.97
C PHE A 116 2.98 -9.55 12.28
N GLU A 117 3.69 -9.19 13.35
CA GLU A 117 4.06 -7.80 13.64
C GLU A 117 5.01 -7.23 12.58
N VAL A 118 6.03 -7.98 12.15
CA VAL A 118 6.93 -7.56 11.05
C VAL A 118 6.13 -7.27 9.79
N CYS A 119 5.26 -8.19 9.38
CA CYS A 119 4.42 -8.01 8.19
C CYS A 119 3.51 -6.79 8.33
N SER A 120 2.82 -6.67 9.47
CA SER A 120 1.87 -5.58 9.71
C SER A 120 2.53 -4.21 9.77
N MET A 121 3.70 -4.10 10.40
CA MET A 121 4.45 -2.85 10.48
C MET A 121 5.01 -2.46 9.10
N LEU A 122 5.63 -3.38 8.37
CA LEU A 122 6.16 -3.13 7.02
C LEU A 122 5.03 -2.73 6.06
N TYR A 123 3.87 -3.37 6.16
CA TYR A 123 2.68 -2.98 5.39
C TYR A 123 2.25 -1.55 5.73
N ASN A 124 2.24 -1.18 7.02
CA ASN A 124 1.88 0.17 7.43
C ASN A 124 2.89 1.23 6.97
N VAL A 125 4.18 0.89 6.93
CA VAL A 125 5.23 1.74 6.33
C VAL A 125 5.00 1.89 4.83
N ALA A 126 4.62 0.83 4.12
CA ALA A 126 4.25 0.90 2.70
C ALA A 126 3.04 1.84 2.48
N LEU A 127 2.00 1.74 3.32
CA LEU A 127 0.87 2.67 3.27
C LEU A 127 1.31 4.12 3.52
N TRP A 128 2.22 4.35 4.46
CA TRP A 128 2.78 5.69 4.69
C TRP A 128 3.54 6.22 3.47
N LEU A 129 4.38 5.39 2.81
CA LEU A 129 5.09 5.78 1.59
C LEU A 129 4.12 6.21 0.47
N THR A 130 3.01 5.48 0.28
CA THR A 130 2.00 5.89 -0.70
C THR A 130 1.36 7.24 -0.33
N LYS A 131 1.09 7.49 0.95
CA LYS A 131 0.54 8.77 1.44
C LYS A 131 1.54 9.92 1.32
N HIS A 132 2.82 9.67 1.60
CA HIS A 132 3.90 10.63 1.38
C HIS A 132 3.97 11.05 -0.09
N ALA A 133 3.96 10.07 -1.01
CA ALA A 133 3.92 10.32 -2.44
C ALA A 133 2.68 11.14 -2.86
N ALA A 134 1.49 10.79 -2.37
CA ALA A 134 0.27 11.55 -2.67
C ALA A 134 0.30 12.99 -2.16
N LYS A 135 0.90 13.22 -0.98
CA LYS A 135 1.06 14.57 -0.43
C LYS A 135 2.00 15.42 -1.29
N LEU A 136 3.10 14.83 -1.76
CA LEU A 136 4.03 15.52 -2.66
C LEU A 136 3.41 15.81 -4.03
N SER A 137 2.65 14.87 -4.58
CA SER A 137 2.02 15.00 -5.91
C SER A 137 0.80 15.92 -5.95
N ALA A 138 0.24 16.25 -4.80
CA ALA A 138 -0.91 17.15 -4.68
C ALA A 138 -0.56 18.65 -4.77
N LYS A 139 0.74 19.00 -4.82
CA LYS A 139 1.18 20.39 -4.96
C LYS A 139 0.93 20.91 -6.38
N ASP A 140 0.66 22.21 -6.52
CA ASP A 140 0.41 22.83 -7.84
C ASP A 140 1.64 22.76 -8.75
N GLU A 141 2.82 22.96 -8.16
CA GLU A 141 4.12 22.81 -8.80
C GLU A 141 4.93 21.76 -8.05
N VAL A 142 5.24 20.66 -8.74
CA VAL A 142 6.08 19.58 -8.23
C VAL A 142 7.46 19.71 -8.87
N SER A 143 8.49 19.90 -8.04
CA SER A 143 9.87 19.96 -8.52
C SER A 143 10.33 18.61 -9.08
N THR A 144 11.42 18.61 -9.86
CA THR A 144 11.99 17.37 -10.41
C THR A 144 12.39 16.39 -9.31
N ASP A 145 12.91 16.89 -8.19
CA ASP A 145 13.34 16.03 -7.08
C ASP A 145 12.16 15.47 -6.29
N GLU A 146 11.10 16.25 -6.10
CA GLU A 146 9.84 15.73 -5.52
C GLU A 146 9.18 14.69 -6.43
N ALA A 147 9.23 14.86 -7.76
CA ALA A 147 8.73 13.85 -8.69
C ALA A 147 9.52 12.53 -8.61
N LYS A 148 10.85 12.61 -8.43
CA LYS A 148 11.68 11.42 -8.15
C LYS A 148 11.31 10.80 -6.81
N GLU A 149 11.04 11.61 -5.79
CA GLU A 149 10.65 11.14 -4.46
C GLU A 149 9.29 10.44 -4.48
N VAL A 150 8.31 10.98 -5.22
CA VAL A 150 7.01 10.34 -5.49
C VAL A 150 7.22 8.97 -6.13
N HIS A 151 7.97 8.92 -7.23
CA HIS A 151 8.25 7.67 -7.93
C HIS A 151 8.96 6.65 -7.03
N THR A 152 10.02 7.06 -6.34
CA THR A 152 10.83 6.20 -5.48
C THR A 152 10.02 5.67 -4.29
N SER A 153 9.22 6.53 -3.67
CA SER A 153 8.35 6.15 -2.55
C SER A 153 7.32 5.09 -2.96
N LEU A 154 6.68 5.26 -4.11
CA LEU A 154 5.69 4.30 -4.63
C LEU A 154 6.33 2.97 -5.04
N ARG A 155 7.51 3.01 -5.68
CA ARG A 155 8.28 1.79 -5.98
C ARG A 155 8.74 1.06 -4.73
N HIS A 156 9.13 1.80 -3.70
CA HIS A 156 9.51 1.22 -2.41
C HIS A 156 8.30 0.61 -1.69
N ALA A 157 7.15 1.27 -1.70
CA ALA A 157 5.90 0.71 -1.17
C ALA A 157 5.55 -0.63 -1.84
N ALA A 158 5.60 -0.68 -3.18
CA ALA A 158 5.37 -1.91 -3.93
C ALA A 158 6.38 -3.01 -3.55
N GLY A 159 7.66 -2.66 -3.42
CA GLY A 159 8.71 -3.60 -3.03
C GLY A 159 8.54 -4.18 -1.62
N LEU A 160 8.12 -3.36 -0.64
CA LEU A 160 7.84 -3.83 0.72
C LEU A 160 6.67 -4.82 0.74
N ILE A 161 5.60 -4.54 0.01
CA ILE A 161 4.43 -5.44 -0.05
C ILE A 161 4.77 -6.73 -0.80
N GLN A 162 5.56 -6.66 -1.88
CA GLN A 162 6.10 -7.84 -2.56
C GLN A 162 6.95 -8.70 -1.63
N LEU A 163 7.85 -8.09 -0.85
CA LEU A 163 8.67 -8.80 0.14
C LEU A 163 7.80 -9.55 1.16
N ILE A 164 6.75 -8.91 1.68
CA ILE A 164 5.82 -9.54 2.62
C ILE A 164 5.15 -10.75 1.96
N ARG A 165 4.55 -10.56 0.77
CA ARG A 165 3.83 -11.58 0.00
C ARG A 165 4.71 -12.81 -0.28
N ASP A 166 5.92 -12.58 -0.79
CA ASP A 166 6.77 -13.64 -1.33
C ASP A 166 7.56 -14.37 -0.24
N LYS A 167 8.01 -13.64 0.79
CA LYS A 167 8.96 -14.18 1.77
C LYS A 167 8.32 -14.55 3.12
N TYR A 168 7.35 -13.78 3.59
CA TYR A 168 6.92 -13.85 4.98
C TYR A 168 5.52 -14.44 5.18
N VAL A 169 4.57 -14.17 4.28
CA VAL A 169 3.17 -14.58 4.47
C VAL A 169 3.00 -16.10 4.57
N SER A 170 3.77 -16.88 3.79
CA SER A 170 3.74 -18.35 3.85
C SER A 170 4.26 -18.92 5.17
N LYS A 171 4.97 -18.12 5.97
CA LYS A 171 5.60 -18.53 7.23
C LYS A 171 4.81 -18.10 8.47
N LEU A 172 3.71 -17.36 8.30
CA LEU A 172 2.84 -16.94 9.41
C LEU A 172 2.21 -18.15 10.09
N ASN A 173 2.03 -18.08 11.42
CA ASN A 173 1.37 -19.15 12.17
C ASN A 173 -0.11 -19.31 11.77
N SER A 174 -0.77 -18.19 11.47
CA SER A 174 -2.16 -18.13 11.05
C SER A 174 -2.23 -17.60 9.62
N SER A 175 -2.91 -18.32 8.72
CA SER A 175 -3.09 -17.87 7.34
C SER A 175 -4.03 -16.65 7.29
N PRO A 176 -3.69 -15.59 6.53
CA PRO A 176 -4.54 -14.42 6.36
C PRO A 176 -5.90 -14.79 5.74
N LYS A 177 -6.98 -14.15 6.20
CA LYS A 177 -8.33 -14.37 5.69
C LYS A 177 -8.57 -13.55 4.42
N PRO A 178 -9.51 -13.96 3.55
CA PRO A 178 -9.93 -13.13 2.44
C PRO A 178 -10.38 -11.75 2.91
N GLY A 179 -9.78 -10.70 2.34
CA GLY A 179 -10.04 -9.30 2.70
C GLY A 179 -9.06 -8.71 3.71
N ASP A 180 -8.26 -9.53 4.41
CA ASP A 180 -7.18 -9.02 5.26
C ASP A 180 -6.09 -8.36 4.40
N ASP A 181 -5.41 -7.35 4.96
CA ASP A 181 -4.32 -6.65 4.25
C ASP A 181 -3.20 -7.60 3.79
N LEU A 182 -2.95 -8.67 4.56
CA LEU A 182 -1.93 -9.68 4.29
C LEU A 182 -2.42 -10.81 3.36
N CYS A 183 -3.66 -10.73 2.86
CA CYS A 183 -4.16 -11.64 1.85
C CYS A 183 -3.51 -11.33 0.49
N ALA A 184 -3.21 -12.37 -0.30
CA ALA A 184 -2.54 -12.23 -1.59
C ALA A 184 -3.27 -11.24 -2.52
N ASP A 185 -4.60 -11.35 -2.65
CA ASP A 185 -5.37 -10.48 -3.53
C ASP A 185 -5.29 -9.00 -3.14
N VAL A 186 -5.29 -8.69 -1.84
CA VAL A 186 -5.18 -7.32 -1.33
C VAL A 186 -3.77 -6.78 -1.57
N MET A 187 -2.74 -7.56 -1.25
CA MET A 187 -1.35 -7.20 -1.51
C MET A 187 -1.10 -6.94 -2.99
N GLU A 188 -1.57 -7.82 -3.88
CA GLU A 188 -1.46 -7.64 -5.34
C GLU A 188 -2.09 -6.33 -5.80
N ALA A 189 -3.27 -5.98 -5.28
CA ALA A 189 -3.93 -4.73 -5.62
C ALA A 189 -3.07 -3.52 -5.23
N TYR A 190 -2.54 -3.49 -4.01
CA TYR A 190 -1.67 -2.39 -3.56
C TYR A 190 -0.33 -2.34 -4.31
N ILE A 191 0.25 -3.48 -4.66
CA ILE A 191 1.45 -3.57 -5.50
C ILE A 191 1.16 -2.93 -6.86
N HIS A 192 0.13 -3.42 -7.56
CA HIS A 192 -0.21 -2.91 -8.89
C HIS A 192 -0.58 -1.43 -8.86
N GLN A 193 -1.37 -0.99 -7.87
CA GLN A 193 -1.70 0.42 -7.68
C GLN A 193 -0.43 1.26 -7.50
N SER A 194 0.49 0.84 -6.63
CA SER A 194 1.72 1.59 -6.38
C SER A 194 2.63 1.64 -7.62
N VAL A 195 2.69 0.56 -8.41
CA VAL A 195 3.45 0.55 -9.68
C VAL A 195 2.79 1.44 -10.74
N ALA A 196 1.47 1.39 -10.86
CA ALA A 196 0.71 2.22 -11.79
C ALA A 196 0.90 3.71 -11.49
N GLU A 197 0.67 4.14 -10.25
CA GLU A 197 0.85 5.52 -9.81
C GLU A 197 2.31 6.00 -10.00
N ALA A 198 3.29 5.11 -9.77
CA ALA A 198 4.70 5.43 -10.02
C ALA A 198 5.00 5.66 -11.50
N GLN A 199 4.30 4.95 -12.39
CA GLN A 199 4.41 5.10 -13.84
C GLN A 199 3.71 6.38 -14.32
N GLU A 200 2.57 6.75 -13.74
CA GLU A 200 1.90 8.02 -14.01
C GLU A 200 2.81 9.21 -13.72
N ALA A 201 3.49 9.21 -12.56
CA ALA A 201 4.44 10.25 -12.19
C ALA A 201 5.59 10.40 -13.21
N ILE A 202 6.06 9.30 -13.79
CA ILE A 202 7.06 9.32 -14.87
C ILE A 202 6.46 9.92 -16.14
N ILE A 203 5.27 9.49 -16.53
CA ILE A 203 4.60 9.94 -17.76
C ILE A 203 4.36 11.44 -17.72
N GLU A 204 3.81 11.96 -16.63
CA GLU A 204 3.56 13.39 -16.45
C GLU A 204 4.86 14.20 -16.55
N LYS A 205 5.94 13.72 -15.90
CA LYS A 205 7.23 14.40 -15.96
C LYS A 205 7.81 14.41 -17.38
N HIS A 206 7.68 13.32 -18.12
CA HIS A 206 8.12 13.25 -19.52
C HIS A 206 7.31 14.21 -20.40
N LEU A 207 5.99 14.29 -20.23
CA LEU A 207 5.15 15.27 -20.94
C LEU A 207 5.57 16.72 -20.65
N THR A 208 6.05 16.97 -19.44
CA THR A 208 6.51 18.31 -19.01
C THR A 208 7.90 18.64 -19.57
N LEU A 209 8.81 17.67 -19.64
CA LEU A 209 10.22 17.88 -20.03
C LEU A 209 10.48 17.77 -21.54
N ASN A 210 9.68 17.00 -22.29
CA ASN A 210 9.92 16.83 -23.72
C ASN A 210 8.73 16.14 -24.39
N ASN A 211 8.22 16.77 -25.45
CA ASN A 211 7.06 16.37 -26.27
C ASN A 211 7.25 15.01 -27.02
N ARG A 212 7.63 13.94 -26.31
CA ARG A 212 8.01 12.62 -26.85
C ARG A 212 6.84 11.65 -26.75
N LEU A 213 5.89 11.83 -27.68
CA LEU A 213 4.71 10.97 -27.91
C LEU A 213 5.01 9.45 -27.94
N TRP A 214 6.22 9.03 -28.30
CA TRP A 214 6.58 7.61 -28.37
C TRP A 214 6.72 6.95 -26.98
N ILE A 215 7.21 7.67 -25.96
CA ILE A 215 7.28 7.15 -24.57
C ILE A 215 5.87 6.91 -24.02
N TRP A 216 4.93 7.78 -24.41
CA TRP A 216 3.51 7.67 -24.10
C TRP A 216 2.91 6.39 -24.70
N ASN A 217 3.15 6.15 -26.00
CA ASN A 217 2.66 4.95 -26.70
C ASN A 217 3.24 3.62 -26.15
N LEU A 218 4.43 3.65 -25.54
CA LEU A 218 5.05 2.48 -24.90
C LEU A 218 4.59 2.26 -23.45
N SER A 219 4.33 3.33 -22.71
CA SER A 219 4.05 3.26 -21.27
C SER A 219 2.56 3.17 -20.93
N CYS A 220 1.68 3.80 -21.72
CA CYS A 220 0.24 3.81 -21.48
C CYS A 220 -0.42 2.42 -21.53
N PRO A 221 -0.07 1.51 -22.46
CA PRO A 221 -0.66 0.16 -22.48
C PRO A 221 -0.36 -0.62 -21.19
N HIS A 222 0.85 -0.50 -20.65
CA HIS A 222 1.23 -1.15 -19.39
C HIS A 222 0.52 -0.53 -18.19
N LEU A 223 0.35 0.79 -18.16
CA LEU A 223 -0.43 1.48 -17.12
C LEU A 223 -1.89 1.00 -17.12
N ILE A 224 -2.53 0.96 -18.30
CA ILE A 224 -3.92 0.48 -18.46
C ILE A 224 -4.04 -0.97 -18.01
N GLU A 225 -3.07 -1.82 -18.33
CA GLU A 225 -3.06 -3.22 -17.87
C GLU A 225 -2.97 -3.33 -16.35
N LEU A 226 -2.15 -2.50 -15.70
CA LEU A 226 -2.01 -2.47 -14.24
C LEU A 226 -3.29 -1.98 -13.57
N GLU A 227 -3.89 -0.89 -14.04
CA GLU A 227 -5.16 -0.38 -13.52
C GLU A 227 -6.31 -1.37 -13.73
N TRP A 228 -6.35 -2.03 -14.89
CA TRP A 228 -7.31 -3.09 -15.18
C TRP A 228 -7.17 -4.26 -14.20
N LYS A 229 -5.94 -4.71 -13.92
CA LYS A 229 -5.67 -5.75 -12.92
C LYS A 229 -6.09 -5.34 -11.50
N VAL A 230 -6.07 -4.05 -11.18
CA VAL A 230 -6.64 -3.52 -9.92
C VAL A 230 -8.17 -3.59 -9.96
N ALA A 231 -8.79 -3.19 -11.08
CA ALA A 231 -10.24 -3.09 -11.23
C ALA A 231 -10.97 -4.45 -11.32
N GLU A 232 -10.36 -5.48 -11.88
CA GLU A 232 -10.97 -6.82 -12.04
C GLU A 232 -11.10 -7.61 -10.73
N ARG A 233 -10.43 -7.20 -9.65
CA ARG A 233 -10.40 -7.95 -8.39
C ARG A 233 -11.77 -7.94 -7.67
N PRO A 234 -12.05 -8.95 -6.81
CA PRO A 234 -13.35 -9.12 -6.16
C PRO A 234 -13.85 -7.87 -5.40
N SER A 235 -15.16 -7.76 -5.20
CA SER A 235 -15.83 -6.59 -4.59
C SER A 235 -15.31 -6.18 -3.21
N HIS A 236 -14.70 -7.09 -2.45
CA HIS A 236 -14.11 -6.80 -1.13
C HIS A 236 -12.87 -5.92 -1.21
N THR A 237 -12.16 -5.93 -2.34
CA THR A 237 -11.01 -5.05 -2.66
C THR A 237 -11.39 -3.79 -3.44
N ARG A 238 -12.64 -3.67 -3.93
CA ARG A 238 -13.09 -2.52 -4.75
C ARG A 238 -13.24 -1.21 -3.98
N GLN A 239 -13.16 -1.22 -2.64
CA GLN A 239 -13.11 0.02 -1.86
C GLN A 239 -11.89 0.90 -2.21
N CYS A 240 -10.88 0.34 -2.87
CA CYS A 240 -9.76 1.11 -3.40
C CYS A 240 -10.13 2.03 -4.57
N HIS A 241 -11.30 1.85 -5.20
CA HIS A 241 -11.67 2.60 -6.41
C HIS A 241 -13.19 2.79 -6.57
N VAL A 242 -13.85 3.61 -5.76
CA VAL A 242 -15.02 4.39 -6.21
C VAL A 242 -15.19 5.65 -5.35
N SER A 243 -14.91 6.82 -5.93
CA SER A 243 -15.68 8.02 -5.64
C SER A 243 -15.88 8.77 -6.95
N GLN A 244 -17.10 8.71 -7.48
CA GLN A 244 -17.52 9.67 -8.49
C GLN A 244 -17.42 11.06 -7.86
N PRO A 245 -16.75 12.04 -8.50
CA PRO A 245 -16.99 13.41 -8.13
C PRO A 245 -18.41 13.76 -8.57
N GLU A 246 -19.29 14.11 -7.62
CA GLU A 246 -20.51 14.85 -7.90
C GLU A 246 -20.14 16.23 -8.46
N TYR A 247 -19.78 16.27 -9.74
CA TYR A 247 -19.73 17.50 -10.52
C TYR A 247 -20.85 17.41 -11.55
N SER A 248 -21.98 18.03 -11.22
CA SER A 248 -23.05 18.32 -12.19
C SER A 248 -22.77 19.70 -12.81
N PRO A 249 -22.21 19.81 -14.02
CA PRO A 249 -22.29 21.06 -14.74
C PRO A 249 -23.70 21.18 -15.32
N ARG A 250 -24.58 21.94 -14.64
CA ARG A 250 -25.75 22.51 -15.33
C ARG A 250 -25.25 23.70 -16.14
N LEU A 251 -25.41 23.63 -17.47
CA LEU A 251 -25.48 24.82 -18.31
C LEU A 251 -26.79 24.78 -19.13
N PRO A 252 -27.38 25.97 -19.40
CA PRO A 252 -28.74 26.10 -19.87
C PRO A 252 -28.83 25.98 -21.40
N GLY A 253 -29.89 25.33 -21.88
CA GLY A 253 -30.24 25.29 -23.30
C GLY A 253 -29.91 23.95 -23.95
N GLY A 254 -30.93 23.10 -24.11
CA GLY A 254 -30.80 21.80 -24.77
C GLY A 254 -30.52 21.95 -26.26
N THR A 255 -29.38 21.45 -26.73
CA THR A 255 -29.18 21.07 -28.13
C THR A 255 -28.14 19.96 -28.21
N VAL A 256 -28.47 18.90 -28.95
CA VAL A 256 -27.62 17.72 -29.19
C VAL A 256 -26.77 17.99 -30.43
N ILE A 257 -25.45 17.77 -30.37
CA ILE A 257 -24.55 17.79 -31.53
C ILE A 257 -23.83 16.44 -31.65
N SER A 258 -23.85 15.90 -32.88
CA SER A 258 -23.30 14.62 -33.35
C SER A 258 -21.75 14.59 -33.36
N PRO A 259 -21.08 13.42 -33.23
CA PRO A 259 -19.65 13.36 -32.92
C PRO A 259 -18.80 13.32 -34.20
N SER A 260 -18.18 14.45 -34.53
CA SER A 260 -17.02 14.46 -35.40
C SER A 260 -16.20 15.71 -35.14
N ILE A 261 -14.92 15.50 -34.82
CA ILE A 261 -13.82 16.47 -34.60
C ILE A 261 -13.64 16.93 -33.14
N CYS A 262 -12.69 16.30 -32.43
CA CYS A 262 -11.93 16.95 -31.35
C CYS A 262 -10.50 16.39 -31.28
N ARG A 263 -9.53 17.32 -31.29
CA ARG A 263 -8.09 17.17 -31.05
C ARG A 263 -7.79 16.95 -29.55
N PRO A 264 -6.54 16.63 -29.16
CA PRO A 264 -6.25 15.68 -28.08
C PRO A 264 -6.08 16.37 -26.72
N PHE A 265 -7.14 16.48 -25.93
CA PHE A 265 -7.03 16.77 -24.50
C PHE A 265 -8.20 16.06 -23.80
N GLY A 266 -7.89 15.09 -22.93
CA GLY A 266 -8.89 14.43 -22.07
C GLY A 266 -9.19 12.94 -22.32
N ILE A 267 -8.21 12.11 -22.72
CA ILE A 267 -8.46 10.67 -22.99
C ILE A 267 -8.55 9.81 -21.71
N LEU A 268 -8.09 10.27 -20.55
CA LEU A 268 -8.23 9.49 -19.30
C LEU A 268 -9.64 9.45 -18.70
N PHE A 269 -10.57 10.31 -19.17
CA PHE A 269 -11.95 10.30 -18.66
C PHE A 269 -12.92 9.42 -19.47
N LEU A 270 -12.60 9.13 -20.74
CA LEU A 270 -13.51 8.43 -21.65
C LEU A 270 -13.32 6.92 -21.68
N VAL A 271 -12.15 6.39 -21.33
CA VAL A 271 -11.94 4.93 -21.30
C VAL A 271 -12.78 4.26 -20.20
N SER A 272 -13.03 4.96 -19.08
CA SER A 272 -13.92 4.48 -18.03
C SER A 272 -15.41 4.57 -18.40
N ILE A 273 -15.84 5.53 -19.22
CA ILE A 273 -17.26 5.69 -19.59
C ILE A 273 -17.66 4.80 -20.77
N VAL A 274 -16.80 4.66 -21.79
CA VAL A 274 -17.11 3.85 -22.98
C VAL A 274 -17.13 2.34 -22.68
N THR A 275 -16.39 1.89 -21.66
CA THR A 275 -16.37 0.48 -21.26
C THR A 275 -17.59 0.10 -20.42
N ILE A 276 -18.09 1.00 -19.57
CA ILE A 276 -19.33 0.78 -18.79
C ILE A 276 -20.57 0.70 -19.71
N GLN A 277 -20.60 1.46 -20.81
CA GLN A 277 -21.71 1.42 -21.78
C GLN A 277 -21.73 0.17 -22.68
N LYS A 278 -20.61 -0.55 -22.79
CA LYS A 278 -20.56 -1.84 -23.52
C LYS A 278 -20.93 -3.05 -22.65
N VAL A 279 -20.80 -2.95 -21.32
CA VAL A 279 -21.14 -4.04 -20.39
C VAL A 279 -22.64 -4.05 -20.02
N SER A 280 -23.35 -2.92 -20.16
CA SER A 280 -24.81 -2.85 -19.90
C SER A 280 -25.70 -3.33 -21.04
N ASN A 281 -25.15 -3.69 -22.21
CA ASN A 281 -25.90 -4.19 -23.36
C ASN A 281 -25.85 -5.72 -23.54
N TRP A 282 -25.43 -6.47 -22.51
CA TRP A 282 -25.51 -7.92 -22.48
C TRP A 282 -26.62 -8.40 -21.54
N VAL A 283 -27.86 -8.04 -21.87
CA VAL A 283 -29.05 -8.79 -21.42
C VAL A 283 -29.45 -9.69 -22.58
N PRO A 284 -29.37 -11.03 -22.47
CA PRO A 284 -29.92 -11.90 -23.48
C PRO A 284 -31.45 -11.76 -23.47
N ARG A 285 -32.00 -11.20 -24.54
CA ARG A 285 -33.43 -11.35 -24.85
C ARG A 285 -33.68 -12.80 -25.30
N ASN A 286 -34.59 -13.44 -24.57
CA ASN A 286 -35.44 -14.58 -24.94
C ASN A 286 -34.84 -15.98 -25.00
N PHE A 287 -35.35 -16.83 -24.11
CA PHE A 287 -35.98 -18.12 -24.46
C PHE A 287 -37.07 -18.47 -23.42
N SER A 288 -38.31 -18.04 -23.69
CA SER A 288 -39.59 -18.78 -23.66
C SER A 288 -40.74 -17.80 -23.85
#